data_AF-A0A3C1B935-F1
#
_entry.id   AF-A0A3C1B935-F1
#
_cell.length_a   1.000
_cell.length_b   1.000
_cell.length_c   1.000
_cell.angle_alpha   90.00
_cell.angle_beta   90.00
_cell.angle_gamma   90.00
#
_symmetry.space_group_name_H-M   'P 1'
#
loop_
_entity.id
_entity.type
_entity.pdbx_description
1 polymer ?
#
loop_
_entity_poly.entity_id
_entity_poly.type
_entity_poly.pdbx_seq_one_letter_code
_entity_poly.pdbx_strand_id
1 'polypeptide(L)' 'CVEVGGCLTGEHGVGVEKRDLMTVQFDPIDLEAQMWLKDVFDPKWLLNAAKVFPLESAQAHRAAQLAAE' A
#
# COMPACT_ATOMS: atom_id res chain seq x y z
N CYS A 1 4.01 15.31 -11.75
CA CYS A 1 2.78 15.74 -11.06
C CYS A 1 2.89 15.59 -9.55
N VAL A 2 3.16 14.40 -9.02
CA VAL A 2 3.16 14.18 -7.55
C VAL A 2 4.18 15.07 -6.82
N GLU A 3 5.42 15.16 -7.32
CA GLU A 3 6.49 15.98 -6.73
C GLU A 3 6.19 17.49 -6.63
N VAL A 4 5.19 17.97 -7.38
CA VAL A 4 4.77 19.38 -7.39
C VAL A 4 3.35 19.55 -6.81
N GLY A 5 2.89 18.60 -6.00
CA GLY A 5 1.61 18.66 -5.28
C GLY A 5 0.40 18.11 -6.03
N GLY A 6 0.60 17.42 -7.15
CA GLY A 6 -0.48 16.73 -7.88
C GLY A 6 -0.79 15.33 -7.32
N CYS A 7 -1.87 14.71 -7.79
CA CYS A 7 -2.24 13.36 -7.39
C CYS A 7 -1.57 12.29 -8.28
N LEU A 8 -1.22 11.13 -7.70
CA LEU A 8 -0.72 9.97 -8.47
C LEU A 8 -1.78 9.43 -9.44
N THR A 9 -3.04 9.51 -9.02
CA THR A 9 -4.19 9.18 -9.84
C THR A 9 -5.34 10.12 -9.47
N GLY A 10 -6.04 10.64 -10.50
CA GLY A 10 -7.29 11.37 -10.29
C GLY A 10 -8.46 10.42 -10.06
N GLU A 11 -8.72 9.53 -11.03
CA GLU A 11 -9.91 8.67 -11.02
C GLU A 11 -9.64 7.17 -11.24
N HIS A 12 -8.57 6.81 -11.97
CA HIS A 12 -8.33 5.42 -12.38
C HIS A 12 -7.83 4.49 -11.27
N GLY A 13 -7.40 5.03 -10.14
CA GLY A 13 -6.85 4.28 -9.01
C GLY A 13 -5.44 3.74 -9.24
N VAL A 14 -5.03 2.90 -8.29
CA VAL A 14 -3.69 2.29 -8.19
C VAL A 14 -3.83 0.77 -8.31
N GLY A 15 -3.32 0.23 -9.41
CA GLY A 15 -3.15 -1.20 -9.63
C GLY A 15 -1.68 -1.61 -9.54
N VAL A 16 -1.28 -2.61 -10.31
CA VAL A 16 0.13 -3.02 -10.38
C VAL A 16 1.02 -1.91 -10.94
N GLU A 17 0.57 -1.24 -12.01
CA GLU A 17 1.37 -0.26 -12.76
C GLU A 17 1.79 0.98 -11.97
N LYS A 18 1.06 1.31 -10.90
CA LYS A 18 1.26 2.56 -10.14
C LYS A 18 1.65 2.33 -8.68
N ARG A 19 1.58 1.10 -8.16
CA ARG A 19 1.80 0.83 -6.73
C ARG A 19 3.17 1.30 -6.25
N ASP A 20 4.20 1.19 -7.10
CA ASP A 20 5.58 1.51 -6.73
C ASP A 20 5.81 3.03 -6.63
N LEU A 21 4.87 3.84 -7.13
CA LEU A 21 4.87 5.30 -6.98
C LEU A 21 4.11 5.78 -5.74
N MET A 22 3.50 4.89 -4.96
CA MET A 22 2.74 5.27 -3.77
C MET A 22 3.60 5.96 -2.71
N THR A 23 4.89 5.61 -2.61
CA THR A 23 5.84 6.24 -1.68
C THR A 23 6.18 7.69 -2.06
N VAL A 24 5.85 8.11 -3.30
CA VAL A 24 6.01 9.49 -3.72
C VAL A 24 4.83 10.35 -3.25
N GLN A 25 3.64 9.74 -3.08
CA GLN A 25 2.43 10.46 -2.66
C GLN A 25 2.15 10.34 -1.16
N PHE A 26 2.41 9.18 -0.57
CA PHE A 26 2.08 8.87 0.82
C PHE A 26 3.36 8.62 1.61
N ASP A 27 3.35 9.09 2.85
CA ASP A 27 4.43 8.79 3.77
C ASP A 27 4.32 7.35 4.31
N PRO A 28 5.37 6.80 4.96
CA PRO A 28 5.33 5.44 5.47
C PRO A 28 4.21 5.18 6.50
N ILE A 29 3.80 6.21 7.25
CA ILE A 29 2.77 6.08 8.29
C ILE A 29 1.39 5.96 7.64
N ASP A 30 1.13 6.75 6.60
CA ASP A 30 -0.10 6.66 5.80
C ASP A 30 -0.25 5.28 5.16
N LEU A 31 0.84 4.74 4.60
CA LEU A 31 0.84 3.41 3.99
C LEU A 31 0.57 2.31 5.02
N GLU A 32 1.17 2.41 6.20
CA GLU A 32 0.94 1.46 7.29
C GLU A 32 -0.52 1.48 7.76
N ALA A 33 -1.11 2.67 7.92
CA ALA A 33 -2.51 2.81 8.30
C ALA A 33 -3.46 2.19 7.24
N GLN A 34 -3.15 2.35 5.95
CA GLN A 34 -3.91 1.71 4.88
C GLN A 34 -3.76 0.18 4.90
N MET A 35 -2.59 -0.35 5.24
CA MET A 35 -2.36 -1.79 5.36
C MET A 35 -3.04 -2.39 6.60
N TRP A 36 -3.13 -1.66 7.71
CA TRP A 36 -3.95 -2.08 8.86
C TRP A 36 -5.43 -2.22 8.49
N LEU A 37 -5.96 -1.30 7.69
CA LEU A 37 -7.33 -1.42 7.18
C LEU A 37 -7.47 -2.70 6.34
N LYS A 38 -6.45 -3.01 5.54
CA LYS A 38 -6.40 -4.21 4.71
C LYS A 38 -6.36 -5.49 5.55
N ASP A 39 -5.67 -5.52 6.68
CA ASP A 39 -5.66 -6.66 7.61
C ASP A 39 -7.06 -6.96 8.17
N VAL A 40 -7.81 -5.92 8.54
CA VAL A 40 -9.15 -6.08 9.11
C VAL A 40 -10.11 -6.73 8.12
N PHE A 41 -10.05 -6.34 6.85
CA PHE A 41 -11.00 -6.80 5.83
C PHE A 41 -10.50 -7.98 4.99
N ASP A 42 -9.20 -8.27 5.00
CA ASP A 42 -8.60 -9.40 4.31
C ASP A 42 -7.38 -9.93 5.07
N PRO A 43 -7.61 -10.58 6.24
CA PRO A 43 -6.54 -11.01 7.15
C PRO A 43 -5.60 -12.05 6.55
N LYS A 44 -6.04 -12.77 5.51
CA LYS A 44 -5.21 -13.73 4.78
C LYS A 44 -4.52 -13.14 3.55
N TRP A 45 -4.73 -11.85 3.28
CA TRP A 45 -4.16 -11.13 2.14
C TRP A 45 -4.43 -11.79 0.76
N LEU A 46 -5.64 -12.30 0.54
CA LEU A 46 -6.01 -13.01 -0.68
C LEU A 46 -6.57 -12.09 -1.78
N LEU A 47 -7.15 -10.96 -1.40
CA LEU A 47 -7.83 -10.05 -2.32
C LEU A 47 -6.82 -9.12 -2.99
N ASN A 48 -6.70 -9.26 -4.33
CA ASN A 48 -5.87 -8.39 -5.17
C ASN A 48 -4.40 -8.30 -4.70
N ALA A 49 -3.80 -9.45 -4.40
CA ALA A 49 -2.38 -9.54 -4.07
C ALA A 49 -1.52 -8.77 -5.10
N ALA A 50 -0.45 -8.14 -4.60
CA ALA A 50 0.48 -7.35 -5.40
C ALA A 50 -0.11 -6.08 -6.06
N LYS A 51 -1.33 -5.65 -5.73
CA LYS A 51 -1.86 -4.34 -6.16
C LYS A 51 -1.84 -3.34 -5.01
N VAL A 52 -2.01 -2.06 -5.35
CA VAL A 52 -2.12 -0.91 -4.43
C VAL A 52 -0.81 -0.58 -3.72
N PHE A 53 -0.26 -1.48 -2.90
CA PHE A 53 0.90 -1.20 -2.07
C PHE A 53 2.22 -1.56 -2.76
N PRO A 54 3.29 -0.77 -2.55
CA PRO A 54 4.65 -1.18 -2.93
C PRO A 54 4.98 -2.55 -2.32
N LEU A 55 5.67 -3.40 -3.08
CA LEU A 55 5.94 -4.77 -2.63
C LEU A 55 6.77 -4.82 -1.34
N GLU A 56 7.81 -4.00 -1.24
CA GLU A 56 8.64 -3.94 -0.03
C GLU A 56 7.83 -3.53 1.20
N SER A 57 6.99 -2.50 1.08
CA SER A 57 6.14 -2.02 2.18
C SER A 57 5.17 -3.12 2.65
N ALA A 58 4.47 -3.76 1.71
CA ALA A 58 3.54 -4.84 2.04
C ALA A 58 4.24 -6.05 2.66
N GLN A 59 5.44 -6.39 2.18
CA GLN A 59 6.20 -7.52 2.70
C GLN A 59 6.75 -7.24 4.10
N ALA A 60 7.25 -6.03 4.36
CA ALA A 60 7.71 -5.60 5.67
C ALA A 60 6.58 -5.61 6.71
N HIS A 61 5.43 -5.02 6.37
CA HIS A 61 4.25 -5.00 7.22
C HIS A 61 3.79 -6.42 7.59
N ARG A 62 3.63 -7.31 6.61
CA ARG A 62 3.22 -8.70 6.87
C ARG A 62 4.22 -9.49 7.70
N ALA A 63 5.52 -9.27 7.48
CA ALA A 63 6.56 -9.89 8.29
C ALA A 63 6.50 -9.44 9.76
N ALA A 64 6.21 -8.16 10.00
CA ALA A 64 6.03 -7.63 11.34
C ALA A 64 4.80 -8.22 12.05
N GLN A 65 3.66 -8.37 11.35
CA GLN A 65 2.47 -9.01 11.92
C GLN A 65 2.72 -10.46 12.32
N LEU A 66 3.37 -11.25 11.45
CA LEU A 66 3.72 -12.64 11.76
C LEU A 66 4.68 -12.78 12.94
N ALA A 67 5.54 -11.78 13.20
CA ALA A 67 6.44 -11.78 14.34
C ALA A 67 5.77 -11.35 15.65
N ALA A 68 4.59 -10.76 15.59
CA ALA A 68 3.80 -10.32 16.73
C ALA A 68 2.82 -11.39 17.25
N GLU A 69 2.62 -12.48 16.48
CA GLU A 69 1.87 -13.69 16.84
C GLU A 69 2.75 -14.73 17.55
#